data_AF-A0A9X3ETB8-F1
#
_entry.id   AF-A0A9X3ETB8-F1
#
_cell.length_a   1.000
_cell.length_b   1.000
_cell.length_c   1.000
_cell.angle_alpha   90.00
_cell.angle_beta   90.00
_cell.angle_gamma   90.00
#
_symmetry.space_group_name_H-M   'P 1'
#
loop_
_entity.id
_entity.type
_entity.pdbx_description
1 polymer ?
#
loop_
_entity_poly.entity_id
_entity_poly.type
_entity_poly.pdbx_seq_one_letter_code
_entity_poly.pdbx_strand_id
1 'polypeptide(L)'
;MTTPSESGPRAGTNVLREWMPDRIVRLMVLQQLIDAGEVEPITAEAAYPAVRGEPYDAWSADGQRFNEDIAAYIDDTPVDAAMLAKVTRLPTDPTADLVFVIWPHFDGESDEFDVTDLSGLDRLPALAELFVAVHRQVDLAVVARCARLTAASLDCRVPLDLSPLAAVRGLRTLELVHAENVADLAWLRALPELATLRLLGDPQTLDLRPLLDMPALGSFALLRTAFAEGTNPAVLTFGDNAAVLAALFVRGVAVEMR
;
A
#
# COMPACT_ATOMS: atom_id res chain seq x y z
N MET A 1 -26.20 7.33 -48.52
CA MET A 1 -25.20 6.37 -48.00
C MET A 1 -24.69 6.94 -46.69
N THR A 2 -25.36 6.59 -45.61
CA THR A 2 -25.00 6.97 -44.24
C THR A 2 -23.88 6.06 -43.75
N THR A 3 -22.80 6.65 -43.27
CA THR A 3 -21.73 6.01 -42.51
C THR A 3 -22.31 5.35 -41.25
N PRO A 4 -21.87 4.15 -40.84
CA PRO A 4 -22.09 3.71 -39.46
C PRO A 4 -21.17 4.52 -38.55
N SER A 5 -21.76 5.22 -37.60
CA SER A 5 -21.05 5.99 -36.59
C SER A 5 -20.44 5.08 -35.52
N GLU A 6 -19.34 5.57 -34.96
CA GLU A 6 -18.89 5.44 -33.58
C GLU A 6 -19.22 4.14 -32.85
N SER A 7 -18.26 3.23 -32.81
CA SER A 7 -18.14 2.26 -31.72
C SER A 7 -17.60 2.99 -30.48
N GLY A 8 -18.48 3.64 -29.74
CA GLY A 8 -18.23 3.99 -28.34
C GLY A 8 -18.01 2.72 -27.50
N PRO A 9 -17.38 2.83 -26.32
CA PRO A 9 -17.14 1.68 -25.44
C PRO A 9 -18.48 1.02 -25.09
N ARG A 10 -18.55 -0.30 -25.25
CA ARG A 10 -19.74 -1.09 -24.90
C ARG A 10 -20.00 -0.93 -23.40
N ALA A 11 -21.22 -0.52 -23.03
CA ALA A 11 -21.72 -0.74 -21.68
C ALA A 11 -21.62 -2.24 -21.36
N GLY A 12 -20.80 -2.62 -20.39
CA GLY A 12 -20.66 -4.01 -19.99
C GLY A 12 -19.32 -4.32 -19.32
N THR A 13 -19.44 -4.72 -18.04
CA THR A 13 -18.39 -5.23 -17.15
C THR A 13 -17.46 -4.16 -16.54
N ASN A 14 -17.78 -3.73 -15.32
CA ASN A 14 -16.80 -3.10 -14.44
C ASN A 14 -15.90 -4.22 -13.88
N VAL A 15 -14.80 -4.52 -14.58
CA VAL A 15 -13.92 -5.63 -14.17
C VAL A 15 -13.21 -5.33 -12.85
N LEU A 16 -13.05 -4.04 -12.49
CA LEU A 16 -12.43 -3.64 -11.23
C LEU A 16 -13.23 -4.18 -10.03
N ARG A 17 -14.56 -3.99 -10.02
CA ARG A 17 -15.44 -4.53 -8.97
C ARG A 17 -15.47 -6.05 -8.92
N GLU A 18 -15.35 -6.71 -10.07
CA GLU A 18 -15.31 -8.18 -10.12
C GLU A 18 -13.99 -8.76 -9.60
N TRP A 19 -12.89 -8.03 -9.79
CA TRP A 19 -11.56 -8.54 -9.47
C TRP A 19 -11.16 -8.22 -8.05
N MET A 20 -11.57 -7.06 -7.54
CA MET A 20 -11.11 -6.49 -6.27
C MET A 20 -12.32 -6.19 -5.39
N PRO A 21 -12.64 -7.08 -4.43
CA PRO A 21 -13.80 -6.88 -3.55
C PRO A 21 -13.61 -5.70 -2.60
N ASP A 22 -12.36 -5.46 -2.17
CA ASP A 22 -12.01 -4.38 -1.26
C ASP A 22 -12.15 -3.01 -1.93
N ARG A 23 -12.91 -2.11 -1.29
CA ARG A 23 -13.20 -0.79 -1.85
C ARG A 23 -11.98 0.14 -1.81
N ILE A 24 -11.09 -0.01 -0.84
CA ILE A 24 -9.88 0.81 -0.72
C ILE A 24 -8.87 0.42 -1.80
N VAL A 25 -8.71 -0.88 -2.06
CA VAL A 25 -7.92 -1.33 -3.21
C VAL A 25 -8.46 -0.77 -4.53
N ARG A 26 -9.79 -0.77 -4.71
CA ARG A 26 -10.42 -0.16 -5.89
C ARG A 26 -10.20 1.35 -5.96
N LEU A 27 -10.29 2.05 -4.83
CA LEU A 27 -10.03 3.48 -4.74
C LEU A 27 -8.58 3.81 -5.16
N MET A 28 -7.61 3.03 -4.69
CA MET A 28 -6.20 3.18 -5.10
C MET A 28 -6.02 2.97 -6.60
N VAL A 29 -6.70 1.97 -7.18
CA VAL A 29 -6.68 1.73 -8.64
C VAL A 29 -7.31 2.90 -9.41
N LEU A 30 -8.48 3.38 -8.98
CA LEU A 30 -9.15 4.51 -9.62
C LEU A 30 -8.29 5.76 -9.60
N GLN A 31 -7.60 6.04 -8.50
CA GLN A 31 -6.67 7.17 -8.43
C GLN A 31 -5.60 7.08 -9.52
N GLN A 32 -5.01 5.90 -9.75
CA GLN A 32 -4.00 5.74 -10.81
C GLN A 32 -4.58 5.89 -12.21
N LEU A 33 -5.84 5.49 -12.42
CA LEU A 33 -6.53 5.68 -13.68
C LEU A 33 -6.88 7.16 -13.92
N ILE A 34 -7.22 7.90 -12.87
CA ILE A 34 -7.43 9.35 -12.90
C ILE A 34 -6.12 10.06 -13.24
N ASP A 35 -5.03 9.72 -12.56
CA ASP A 35 -3.69 10.27 -12.84
C ASP A 35 -3.26 9.99 -14.29
N ALA A 36 -3.70 8.87 -14.86
CA ALA A 36 -3.46 8.50 -16.25
C ALA A 36 -4.46 9.12 -17.26
N GLY A 37 -5.49 9.83 -16.80
CA GLY A 37 -6.53 10.42 -17.65
C GLY A 37 -7.51 9.42 -18.25
N GLU A 38 -7.61 8.22 -17.68
CA GLU A 38 -8.53 7.14 -18.12
C GLU A 38 -9.90 7.23 -17.47
N VAL A 39 -9.99 7.85 -16.30
CA VAL A 39 -11.20 8.01 -15.49
C VAL A 39 -11.29 9.47 -15.05
N GLU A 40 -12.50 10.05 -15.13
CA GLU A 40 -12.76 11.39 -14.61
C GLU A 40 -12.94 11.35 -13.08
N PRO A 41 -12.32 12.25 -12.30
CA PRO A 41 -12.48 12.30 -10.85
C PRO A 41 -13.89 12.73 -10.45
N ILE A 42 -14.38 12.20 -9.33
CA ILE A 42 -15.63 12.69 -8.73
C ILE A 42 -15.44 14.11 -8.18
N THR A 43 -16.35 15.02 -8.54
CA THR A 43 -16.36 16.40 -8.02
C THR A 43 -17.06 16.47 -6.67
N ALA A 44 -16.69 17.44 -5.81
CA ALA A 44 -17.38 17.67 -4.54
C ALA A 44 -18.89 17.94 -4.72
N GLU A 45 -19.29 18.64 -5.79
CA GLU A 45 -20.70 18.92 -6.09
C GLU A 45 -21.51 17.66 -6.44
N ALA A 46 -20.84 16.63 -6.97
CA ALA A 46 -21.45 15.34 -7.31
C ALA A 46 -21.46 14.40 -6.10
N ALA A 47 -20.38 14.41 -5.29
CA ALA A 47 -20.29 13.63 -4.07
C ALA A 47 -21.22 14.15 -2.95
N TYR A 48 -21.52 15.45 -2.92
CA TYR A 48 -22.29 16.05 -1.82
C TYR A 48 -23.42 16.96 -2.31
N PRO A 49 -24.55 16.40 -2.77
CA PRO A 49 -25.67 17.18 -3.28
C PRO A 49 -26.27 18.15 -2.25
N ALA A 50 -26.20 17.81 -0.96
CA ALA A 50 -26.69 18.62 0.16
C ALA A 50 -25.86 19.89 0.44
N VAL A 51 -24.62 19.96 -0.06
CA VAL A 51 -23.77 21.17 0.04
C VAL A 51 -24.27 22.28 -0.91
N ARG A 52 -25.26 21.98 -1.76
CA ARG A 52 -26.04 23.00 -2.49
C ARG A 52 -27.01 23.74 -1.54
N GLY A 53 -26.48 24.61 -0.68
CA GLY A 53 -27.26 25.67 -0.03
C GLY A 53 -27.19 25.78 1.49
N GLU A 54 -26.47 24.90 2.19
CA GLU A 54 -26.27 24.98 3.66
C GLU A 54 -24.77 24.97 3.98
N PRO A 55 -24.27 25.79 4.94
CA PRO A 55 -22.88 25.74 5.38
C PRO A 55 -22.64 24.46 6.19
N TYR A 56 -21.72 23.63 5.71
CA TYR A 56 -21.33 22.37 6.34
C TYR A 56 -20.52 22.60 7.63
N ASP A 57 -20.78 21.78 8.66
CA ASP A 57 -19.99 21.70 9.90
C ASP A 57 -19.19 20.39 9.92
N ALA A 58 -17.91 20.46 9.55
CA ALA A 58 -16.98 19.33 9.54
C ALA A 58 -16.68 18.76 10.95
N TRP A 59 -17.20 19.39 12.01
CA TRP A 59 -16.88 19.07 13.40
C TRP A 59 -18.09 18.57 14.20
N SER A 60 -19.28 18.47 13.60
CA SER A 60 -20.44 17.87 14.26
C SER A 60 -20.32 16.34 14.21
N ALA A 61 -20.20 15.70 15.38
CA ALA A 61 -20.02 14.26 15.55
C ALA A 61 -21.19 13.38 15.05
N ASP A 62 -22.30 13.97 14.61
CA ASP A 62 -23.50 13.25 14.18
C ASP A 62 -23.46 13.02 12.65
N GLY A 63 -23.09 11.82 12.19
CA GLY A 63 -23.26 11.43 10.78
C GLY A 63 -21.99 11.09 10.00
N GLN A 64 -20.91 10.84 10.71
CA GLN A 64 -19.64 10.30 10.25
C GLN A 64 -19.83 8.87 9.66
N ARG A 65 -20.13 8.75 8.36
CA ARG A 65 -20.22 7.49 7.59
C ARG A 65 -19.75 7.74 6.16
N PHE A 66 -19.24 6.70 5.49
CA PHE A 66 -18.85 6.80 4.07
C PHE A 66 -20.01 7.28 3.19
N ASN A 67 -19.77 8.31 2.40
CA ASN A 67 -20.77 8.92 1.53
C ASN A 67 -21.25 7.93 0.44
N GLU A 68 -22.57 7.76 0.31
CA GLU A 68 -23.17 6.78 -0.62
C GLU A 68 -22.89 7.10 -2.10
N ASP A 69 -22.76 8.38 -2.48
CA ASP A 69 -22.41 8.79 -3.85
C ASP A 69 -20.94 8.49 -4.16
N ILE A 70 -20.03 8.64 -3.20
CA ILE A 70 -18.64 8.19 -3.33
C ILE A 70 -18.57 6.67 -3.42
N ALA A 71 -19.38 5.97 -2.61
CA ALA A 71 -19.46 4.50 -2.66
C ALA A 71 -19.90 4.03 -4.04
N ALA A 72 -20.95 4.65 -4.58
CA ALA A 72 -21.45 4.38 -5.92
C ALA A 72 -20.39 4.70 -6.99
N TYR A 73 -19.67 5.81 -6.87
CA TYR A 73 -18.57 6.13 -7.79
C TYR A 73 -17.50 5.03 -7.80
N ILE A 74 -17.02 4.58 -6.64
CA ILE A 74 -16.00 3.52 -6.57
C ILE A 74 -16.54 2.18 -7.10
N ASP A 75 -17.82 1.89 -6.84
CA ASP A 75 -18.45 0.62 -7.20
C ASP A 75 -18.87 0.54 -8.67
N ASP A 76 -19.27 1.65 -9.27
CA ASP A 76 -19.94 1.67 -10.56
C ASP A 76 -19.13 2.37 -11.67
N THR A 77 -18.02 3.03 -11.34
CA THR A 77 -17.11 3.60 -12.35
C THR A 77 -16.66 2.50 -13.32
N PRO A 78 -16.96 2.62 -14.63
CA PRO A 78 -16.59 1.60 -15.61
C PRO A 78 -15.08 1.54 -15.77
N VAL A 79 -14.51 0.39 -15.43
CA VAL A 79 -13.09 0.09 -15.66
C VAL A 79 -13.00 -1.21 -16.42
N ASP A 80 -12.20 -1.21 -17.50
CA ASP A 80 -11.92 -2.39 -18.31
C ASP A 80 -10.48 -2.92 -18.09
N ALA A 81 -10.17 -4.08 -18.68
CA ALA A 81 -8.86 -4.70 -18.52
C ALA A 81 -7.72 -3.91 -19.20
N ALA A 82 -8.01 -3.08 -20.21
CA ALA A 82 -7.01 -2.27 -20.88
C ALA A 82 -6.60 -1.08 -20.01
N MET A 83 -7.54 -0.50 -19.27
CA MET A 83 -7.27 0.47 -18.21
C MET A 83 -6.42 -0.17 -17.10
N LEU A 84 -6.81 -1.35 -16.59
CA LEU A 84 -6.05 -2.03 -15.52
C LEU A 84 -4.61 -2.39 -15.93
N ALA A 85 -4.35 -2.61 -17.23
CA ALA A 85 -3.00 -2.85 -17.73
C ALA A 85 -2.06 -1.62 -17.62
N LYS A 86 -2.61 -0.43 -17.37
CA LYS A 86 -1.85 0.82 -17.17
C LYS A 86 -1.46 1.04 -15.70
N VAL A 87 -2.05 0.29 -14.77
CA VAL A 87 -1.75 0.42 -13.34
C VAL A 87 -0.41 -0.24 -13.02
N THR A 88 0.61 0.57 -12.79
CA THR A 88 1.97 0.11 -12.46
C THR A 88 2.31 0.22 -10.97
N ARG A 89 1.57 1.04 -10.23
CA ARG A 89 1.84 1.36 -8.83
C ARG A 89 0.53 1.45 -8.06
N LEU A 90 0.48 1.04 -6.80
CA LEU A 90 -0.61 1.36 -5.88
C LEU A 90 -0.04 2.10 -4.67
N PRO A 91 -0.36 3.40 -4.45
CA PRO A 91 0.25 4.23 -3.39
C PRO A 91 -0.33 3.97 -1.99
N THR A 92 0.39 4.36 -0.92
CA THR A 92 0.02 4.16 0.49
C THR A 92 -1.33 4.78 0.85
N ASP A 93 -1.66 5.89 0.18
CA ASP A 93 -2.92 6.61 0.27
C ASP A 93 -3.34 7.00 -1.15
N PRO A 94 -4.64 7.01 -1.49
CA PRO A 94 -5.09 7.65 -2.71
C PRO A 94 -4.64 9.12 -2.66
N THR A 95 -3.76 9.55 -3.56
CA THR A 95 -3.16 10.89 -3.49
C THR A 95 -4.15 12.01 -3.84
N ALA A 96 -4.03 13.14 -3.14
CA ALA A 96 -4.57 14.48 -3.38
C ALA A 96 -6.01 14.62 -3.88
N ASP A 97 -6.34 14.24 -5.12
CA ASP A 97 -7.58 14.70 -5.76
C ASP A 97 -8.84 14.01 -5.24
N LEU A 98 -8.85 12.67 -5.11
CA LEU A 98 -10.00 12.00 -4.50
C LEU A 98 -10.02 12.17 -2.99
N VAL A 99 -8.85 12.16 -2.33
CA VAL A 99 -8.80 12.28 -0.87
C VAL A 99 -9.31 13.64 -0.41
N PHE A 100 -9.04 14.76 -1.08
CA PHE A 100 -9.63 16.04 -0.65
C PHE A 100 -11.15 16.11 -0.84
N VAL A 101 -11.72 15.35 -1.79
CA VAL A 101 -13.18 15.24 -1.93
C VAL A 101 -13.76 14.32 -0.86
N ILE A 102 -13.08 13.23 -0.50
CA ILE A 102 -13.60 12.22 0.43
C ILE A 102 -13.35 12.61 1.89
N TRP A 103 -12.16 13.11 2.21
CA TRP A 103 -11.65 13.33 3.57
C TRP A 103 -12.53 14.23 4.44
N PRO A 104 -13.05 15.39 3.97
CA PRO A 104 -13.85 16.26 4.81
C PRO A 104 -15.20 15.66 5.24
N HIS A 105 -15.63 14.59 4.58
CA HIS A 105 -16.90 13.91 4.86
C HIS A 105 -16.69 12.42 5.18
N PHE A 106 -15.44 12.07 5.46
CA PHE A 106 -15.05 10.81 6.04
C PHE A 106 -14.95 10.99 7.56
N ASP A 107 -15.24 9.93 8.30
CA ASP A 107 -15.27 9.99 9.75
C ASP A 107 -13.90 9.93 10.43
N GLY A 108 -12.87 9.47 9.72
CA GLY A 108 -11.52 9.37 10.29
C GLY A 108 -11.38 8.34 11.40
N GLU A 109 -12.47 7.74 11.86
CA GLU A 109 -12.53 6.88 13.04
C GLU A 109 -13.09 5.47 12.75
N SER A 110 -13.63 5.22 11.55
CA SER A 110 -14.08 3.88 11.16
C SER A 110 -12.97 3.05 10.52
N ASP A 111 -13.02 1.74 10.75
CA ASP A 111 -12.17 0.76 10.06
C ASP A 111 -12.48 0.64 8.55
N GLU A 112 -13.24 1.58 7.97
CA GLU A 112 -13.73 1.55 6.59
C GLU A 112 -12.62 1.88 5.56
N PHE A 113 -11.51 2.48 6.01
CA PHE A 113 -10.29 2.71 5.21
C PHE A 113 -9.18 1.67 5.41
N ASP A 114 -9.42 0.66 6.24
CA ASP A 114 -8.49 -0.43 6.34
C ASP A 114 -8.62 -1.33 5.11
N VAL A 115 -7.48 -1.69 4.54
CA VAL A 115 -7.44 -2.78 3.57
C VAL A 115 -7.74 -4.10 4.30
N THR A 116 -8.73 -4.81 3.78
CA THR A 116 -9.23 -6.07 4.34
C THR A 116 -8.98 -7.26 3.42
N ASP A 117 -8.92 -7.01 2.11
CA ASP A 117 -8.73 -8.05 1.10
C ASP A 117 -7.87 -7.51 -0.07
N LEU A 118 -6.78 -8.21 -0.38
CA LEU A 118 -5.88 -7.89 -1.49
C LEU A 118 -6.18 -8.73 -2.75
N SER A 119 -7.26 -9.51 -2.76
CA SER A 119 -7.66 -10.32 -3.89
C SER A 119 -7.76 -9.49 -5.17
N GLY A 120 -7.28 -10.05 -6.28
CA GLY A 120 -7.28 -9.40 -7.58
C GLY A 120 -6.04 -8.59 -7.90
N LEU A 121 -5.15 -8.30 -6.93
CA LEU A 121 -3.87 -7.63 -7.22
C LEU A 121 -3.00 -8.41 -8.20
N ASP A 122 -3.03 -9.74 -8.13
CA ASP A 122 -2.32 -10.64 -9.05
C ASP A 122 -2.85 -10.58 -10.49
N ARG A 123 -4.00 -9.94 -10.70
CA ARG A 123 -4.60 -9.73 -12.03
C ARG A 123 -4.15 -8.42 -12.68
N LEU A 124 -3.42 -7.56 -11.96
CA LEU A 124 -2.82 -6.34 -12.52
C LEU A 124 -1.51 -6.70 -13.26
N PRO A 125 -1.50 -6.75 -14.60
CA PRO A 125 -0.39 -7.35 -15.35
C PRO A 125 0.88 -6.49 -15.34
N ALA A 126 0.76 -5.21 -14.96
CA ALA A 126 1.84 -4.24 -14.95
C ALA A 126 2.25 -3.78 -13.54
N LEU A 127 1.60 -4.28 -12.48
CA LEU A 127 1.87 -3.85 -11.11
C LEU A 127 3.32 -4.15 -10.72
N ALA A 128 4.08 -3.08 -10.52
CA ALA A 128 5.51 -3.09 -10.21
C ALA A 128 5.80 -2.58 -8.80
N GLU A 129 4.93 -1.73 -8.26
CA GLU A 129 5.09 -1.16 -6.93
C GLU A 129 3.80 -1.26 -6.11
N LEU A 130 3.89 -1.82 -4.92
CA LEU A 130 2.76 -1.95 -3.99
C LEU A 130 3.07 -1.25 -2.69
N PHE A 131 2.22 -0.30 -2.32
CA PHE A 131 2.27 0.34 -1.02
C PHE A 131 0.92 0.10 -0.34
N VAL A 132 0.90 -0.50 0.84
CA VAL A 132 -0.35 -0.77 1.56
C VAL A 132 -0.17 -0.61 3.07
N ALA A 133 -1.13 0.09 3.69
CA ALA A 133 -1.30 0.12 5.13
C ALA A 133 -2.25 -0.99 5.58
N VAL A 134 -1.76 -1.82 6.49
CA VAL A 134 -2.44 -3.04 6.95
C VAL A 134 -2.78 -2.87 8.42
N HIS A 135 -4.05 -2.56 8.66
CA HIS A 135 -4.61 -2.28 9.99
C HIS A 135 -5.23 -3.51 10.66
N ARG A 136 -5.35 -4.61 9.93
CA ARG A 136 -5.87 -5.90 10.38
C ARG A 136 -5.16 -7.05 9.66
N GLN A 137 -5.42 -8.30 10.05
CA GLN A 137 -4.88 -9.45 9.32
C GLN A 137 -5.37 -9.46 7.87
N VAL A 138 -4.45 -9.61 6.92
CA VAL A 138 -4.73 -9.70 5.48
C VAL A 138 -3.86 -10.79 4.86
N ASP A 139 -4.41 -11.54 3.90
CA ASP A 139 -3.67 -12.58 3.18
C ASP A 139 -2.73 -11.98 2.11
N LEU A 140 -1.42 -12.09 2.35
CA LEU A 140 -0.38 -11.65 1.40
C LEU A 140 -0.06 -12.68 0.30
N ALA A 141 -0.68 -13.88 0.29
CA ALA A 141 -0.42 -14.90 -0.72
C ALA A 141 -0.80 -14.46 -2.15
N VAL A 142 -1.68 -13.47 -2.29
CA VAL A 142 -1.98 -12.83 -3.59
C VAL A 142 -0.81 -11.98 -4.08
N VAL A 143 -0.13 -11.26 -3.19
CA VAL A 143 1.04 -10.43 -3.53
C VAL A 143 2.18 -11.27 -4.09
N ALA A 144 2.34 -12.50 -3.58
CA ALA A 144 3.29 -13.50 -4.10
C ALA A 144 3.10 -13.84 -5.60
N ARG A 145 1.90 -13.61 -6.14
CA ARG A 145 1.56 -13.92 -7.54
C ARG A 145 1.68 -12.71 -8.47
N CYS A 146 1.99 -11.53 -7.95
CA CYS A 146 2.22 -10.33 -8.76
C CYS A 146 3.55 -10.44 -9.53
N ALA A 147 3.47 -10.92 -10.78
CA ALA A 147 4.62 -11.33 -11.58
C ALA A 147 5.65 -10.23 -11.89
N ARG A 148 5.27 -8.95 -11.76
CA ARG A 148 6.13 -7.79 -12.04
C ARG A 148 6.49 -6.97 -10.81
N LEU A 149 6.09 -7.40 -9.62
CA LEU A 149 6.33 -6.65 -8.40
C LEU A 149 7.84 -6.56 -8.10
N THR A 150 8.35 -5.34 -8.02
CA THR A 150 9.77 -5.04 -7.76
C THR A 150 9.97 -4.17 -6.53
N ALA A 151 8.95 -3.42 -6.11
CA ALA A 151 8.98 -2.65 -4.87
C ALA A 151 7.72 -2.92 -4.04
N ALA A 152 7.91 -3.07 -2.73
CA ALA A 152 6.82 -3.17 -1.77
C ALA A 152 7.10 -2.28 -0.55
N SER A 153 6.07 -1.60 -0.07
CA SER A 153 6.07 -0.90 1.21
C SER A 153 4.85 -1.36 2.00
N LEU A 154 5.07 -1.98 3.15
CA LEU A 154 3.99 -2.47 4.00
C LEU A 154 4.03 -1.69 5.31
N ASP A 155 2.94 -1.00 5.62
CA ASP A 155 2.73 -0.40 6.94
C ASP A 155 1.96 -1.39 7.81
N CYS A 156 2.70 -2.10 8.66
CA CYS A 156 2.21 -3.21 9.48
C CYS A 156 1.70 -2.69 10.83
N ARG A 157 0.48 -2.12 10.87
CA ARG A 157 -0.12 -1.60 12.13
C ARG A 157 -0.56 -2.70 13.11
N VAL A 158 -0.59 -3.94 12.65
CA VAL A 158 -0.81 -5.15 13.44
C VAL A 158 0.24 -6.21 13.12
N PRO A 159 0.45 -7.21 13.99
CA PRO A 159 1.29 -8.35 13.67
C PRO A 159 0.88 -8.98 12.34
N LEU A 160 1.81 -9.19 11.40
CA LEU A 160 1.48 -9.67 10.05
C LEU A 160 2.46 -10.75 9.61
N ASP A 161 1.93 -11.86 9.07
CA ASP A 161 2.76 -12.91 8.47
C ASP A 161 3.25 -12.46 7.08
N LEU A 162 4.53 -12.09 7.01
CA LEU A 162 5.19 -11.66 5.78
C LEU A 162 5.83 -12.81 5.00
N SER A 163 5.78 -14.06 5.50
CA SER A 163 6.39 -15.21 4.83
C SER A 163 5.90 -15.45 3.39
N PRO A 164 4.65 -15.11 2.98
CA PRO A 164 4.25 -15.22 1.58
C PRO A 164 5.09 -14.38 0.61
N LEU A 165 5.67 -13.27 1.07
CA LEU A 165 6.52 -12.42 0.23
C LEU A 165 7.79 -13.13 -0.23
N ALA A 166 8.23 -14.20 0.43
CA ALA A 166 9.36 -15.04 0.02
C ALA A 166 9.25 -15.58 -1.41
N ALA A 167 8.03 -15.65 -1.96
CA ALA A 167 7.77 -16.08 -3.33
C ALA A 167 7.94 -14.95 -4.37
N VAL A 168 8.03 -13.69 -3.97
CA VAL A 168 8.21 -12.53 -4.87
C VAL A 168 9.68 -12.41 -5.29
N ARG A 169 10.15 -13.32 -6.14
CA ARG A 169 11.57 -13.43 -6.52
C ARG A 169 12.16 -12.19 -7.19
N GLY A 170 11.32 -11.33 -7.77
CA GLY A 170 11.71 -10.07 -8.42
C GLY A 170 11.77 -8.85 -7.50
N LEU A 171 11.47 -9.00 -6.20
CA LEU A 171 11.45 -7.88 -5.27
C LEU A 171 12.87 -7.32 -5.05
N ARG A 172 13.04 -6.02 -5.30
CA ARG A 172 14.31 -5.28 -5.21
C ARG A 172 14.34 -4.27 -4.08
N THR A 173 13.19 -3.73 -3.74
CA THR A 173 13.02 -2.76 -2.67
C THR A 173 11.91 -3.22 -1.74
N LEU A 174 12.20 -3.28 -0.46
CA LEU A 174 11.22 -3.56 0.58
C LEU A 174 11.34 -2.51 1.69
N GLU A 175 10.22 -1.87 2.00
CA GLU A 175 10.07 -1.03 3.18
C GLU A 175 9.01 -1.65 4.11
N LEU A 176 9.33 -1.79 5.39
CA LEU A 176 8.42 -2.24 6.43
C LEU A 176 8.28 -1.12 7.44
N VAL A 177 7.10 -0.53 7.52
CA VAL A 177 6.73 0.47 8.54
C VAL A 177 6.04 -0.25 9.69
N HIS A 178 6.32 0.19 10.92
CA HIS A 178 5.96 -0.54 12.14
C HIS A 178 6.57 -1.95 12.17
N ALA A 179 7.87 -2.03 11.87
CA ALA A 179 8.61 -3.29 11.79
C ALA A 179 8.64 -4.07 13.13
N GLU A 180 8.32 -3.44 14.27
CA GLU A 180 8.10 -4.11 15.55
C GLU A 180 6.96 -5.14 15.53
N ASN A 181 6.02 -5.03 14.58
CA ASN A 181 4.94 -5.97 14.37
C ASN A 181 5.33 -7.17 13.47
N VAL A 182 6.56 -7.22 12.99
CA VAL A 182 7.07 -8.34 12.20
C VAL A 182 7.67 -9.39 13.14
N ALA A 183 7.21 -10.64 13.02
CA ALA A 183 7.64 -11.72 13.92
C ALA A 183 9.11 -12.11 13.70
N ASP A 184 9.53 -12.25 12.44
CA ASP A 184 10.90 -12.57 12.04
C ASP A 184 11.21 -12.13 10.61
N LEU A 185 12.49 -12.19 10.24
CA LEU A 185 13.02 -11.86 8.91
C LEU A 185 13.58 -13.06 8.15
N ALA A 186 13.35 -14.30 8.61
CA ALA A 186 14.00 -15.48 8.04
C ALA A 186 13.62 -15.69 6.56
N TRP A 187 12.42 -15.29 6.19
CA TRP A 187 11.87 -15.34 4.83
C TRP A 187 12.61 -14.45 3.82
N LEU A 188 13.33 -13.40 4.26
CA LEU A 188 14.11 -12.53 3.38
C LEU A 188 15.21 -13.29 2.61
N ARG A 189 15.69 -14.41 3.17
CA ARG A 189 16.69 -15.29 2.52
C ARG A 189 16.24 -15.84 1.17
N ALA A 190 14.93 -15.88 0.94
CA ALA A 190 14.34 -16.39 -0.31
C ALA A 190 14.28 -15.33 -1.44
N LEU A 191 14.66 -14.08 -1.16
CA LEU A 191 14.60 -12.95 -2.09
C LEU A 191 15.99 -12.65 -2.70
N PRO A 192 16.35 -13.28 -3.83
CA PRO A 192 17.70 -13.19 -4.39
C PRO A 192 18.04 -11.80 -4.93
N GLU A 193 17.03 -11.00 -5.29
CA GLU A 193 17.18 -9.69 -5.94
C GLU A 193 16.98 -8.51 -4.97
N LEU A 194 16.69 -8.76 -3.69
CA LEU A 194 16.37 -7.71 -2.73
C LEU A 194 17.63 -6.89 -2.40
N ALA A 195 17.69 -5.69 -2.96
CA ALA A 195 18.85 -4.80 -2.92
C ALA A 195 18.73 -3.71 -1.85
N THR A 196 17.50 -3.28 -1.54
CA THR A 196 17.21 -2.25 -0.55
C THR A 196 16.19 -2.75 0.45
N LEU A 197 16.56 -2.74 1.74
CA LEU A 197 15.67 -3.04 2.86
C LEU A 197 15.60 -1.84 3.80
N ARG A 198 14.40 -1.36 4.11
CA ARG A 198 14.16 -0.28 5.06
C ARG A 198 13.20 -0.78 6.14
N LEU A 199 13.61 -0.69 7.39
CA LEU A 199 12.80 -1.04 8.55
C LEU A 199 12.53 0.24 9.34
N LEU A 200 11.27 0.66 9.40
CA LEU A 200 10.82 1.83 10.14
C LEU A 200 10.04 1.35 11.38
N GLY A 201 10.28 1.97 12.54
CA GLY A 201 9.65 1.55 13.80
C GLY A 201 10.66 1.30 14.91
N ASP A 202 10.34 0.42 15.86
CA ASP A 202 11.27 0.00 16.92
C ASP A 202 11.58 -1.51 16.89
N PRO A 203 12.17 -2.03 15.81
CA PRO A 203 12.42 -3.47 15.63
C PRO A 203 13.64 -3.96 16.43
N GLN A 204 13.90 -3.44 17.63
CA GLN A 204 15.10 -3.79 18.41
C GLN A 204 15.17 -5.27 18.78
N THR A 205 14.01 -5.94 18.85
CA THR A 205 13.89 -7.37 19.13
C THR A 205 14.05 -8.24 17.89
N LEU A 206 14.11 -7.65 16.69
CA LEU A 206 14.13 -8.37 15.44
C LEU A 206 15.54 -8.90 15.15
N ASP A 207 15.64 -10.19 14.90
CA ASP A 207 16.90 -10.85 14.55
C ASP A 207 17.32 -10.47 13.11
N LEU A 208 18.44 -9.75 12.98
CA LEU A 208 18.96 -9.31 11.68
C LEU A 208 19.88 -10.33 11.02
N ARG A 209 20.20 -11.48 11.66
CA ARG A 209 21.06 -12.52 11.06
C ARG A 209 20.66 -12.94 9.63
N PRO A 210 19.37 -13.01 9.23
CA PRO A 210 18.98 -13.32 7.86
C PRO A 210 19.60 -12.41 6.80
N LEU A 211 19.93 -11.15 7.13
CA LEU A 211 20.51 -10.18 6.20
C LEU A 211 21.92 -10.58 5.72
N LEU A 212 22.63 -11.40 6.50
CA LEU A 212 23.94 -11.92 6.13
C LEU A 212 23.87 -12.85 4.91
N ASP A 213 22.73 -13.51 4.71
CA ASP A 213 22.51 -14.46 3.62
C ASP A 213 21.87 -13.82 2.38
N MET A 214 21.70 -12.50 2.37
CA MET A 214 21.13 -11.75 1.23
C MET A 214 22.24 -11.23 0.31
N PRO A 215 22.53 -11.88 -0.83
CA PRO A 215 23.69 -11.56 -1.66
C PRO A 215 23.56 -10.21 -2.40
N ALA A 216 22.35 -9.79 -2.74
CA ALA A 216 22.09 -8.56 -3.49
C ALA A 216 21.91 -7.31 -2.61
N LEU A 217 21.78 -7.48 -1.29
CA LEU A 217 21.49 -6.37 -0.37
C LEU A 217 22.66 -5.39 -0.34
N GLY A 218 22.45 -4.22 -0.96
CA GLY A 218 23.42 -3.13 -1.06
C GLY A 218 23.07 -1.93 -0.17
N SER A 219 21.82 -1.81 0.28
CA SER A 219 21.36 -0.75 1.18
C SER A 219 20.45 -1.32 2.27
N PHE A 220 20.75 -0.98 3.52
CA PHE A 220 19.95 -1.32 4.69
C PHE A 220 19.73 -0.07 5.54
N ALA A 221 18.48 0.27 5.84
CA ALA A 221 18.15 1.36 6.74
C ALA A 221 17.31 0.87 7.92
N LEU A 222 17.67 1.33 9.11
CA LEU A 222 16.86 1.24 10.32
C LEU A 222 16.49 2.65 10.77
N LEU A 223 15.20 2.97 10.76
CA LEU A 223 14.71 4.32 11.02
C LEU A 223 13.68 4.28 12.14
N ARG A 224 14.02 4.86 13.29
CA ARG A 224 13.13 4.84 14.45
C ARG A 224 12.03 5.87 14.33
N THR A 225 10.78 5.41 14.27
CA THR A 225 9.60 6.26 14.39
C THR A 225 9.15 6.23 15.86
N ALA A 226 9.45 7.30 16.60
CA ALA A 226 9.23 7.52 18.03
C ALA A 226 10.37 7.09 18.99
N PHE A 227 10.86 8.07 19.75
CA PHE A 227 11.21 7.82 21.14
C PHE A 227 9.88 7.52 21.83
N ALA A 228 9.59 6.26 22.16
CA ALA A 228 8.52 6.03 23.12
C ALA A 228 8.86 6.83 24.39
N GLU A 229 7.89 7.45 25.04
CA GLU A 229 8.15 8.11 26.32
C GLU A 229 8.81 7.08 27.26
N GLY A 230 10.06 7.36 27.65
CA GLY A 230 10.87 6.45 28.47
C GLY A 230 11.90 5.59 27.73
N THR A 231 12.01 5.64 26.39
CA THR A 231 13.14 5.00 25.70
C THR A 231 14.42 5.79 25.99
N ASN A 232 15.30 5.23 26.81
CA ASN A 232 16.59 5.82 27.08
C ASN A 232 17.51 5.61 25.85
N PRO A 233 17.94 6.66 25.13
CA PRO A 233 18.86 6.53 24.00
C PRO A 233 20.23 5.97 24.38
N ALA A 234 20.57 5.89 25.68
CA ALA A 234 21.77 5.22 26.16
C ALA A 234 21.65 3.68 26.25
N VAL A 235 20.45 3.11 26.03
CA VAL A 235 20.19 1.65 26.01
C VAL A 235 20.18 1.12 24.56
N LEU A 236 20.71 1.88 23.60
CA LEU A 236 20.94 1.45 22.21
C LEU A 236 22.06 0.40 22.12
N THR A 237 21.88 -0.72 22.79
CA THR A 237 22.68 -1.91 22.56
C THR A 237 21.94 -2.72 21.49
N PHE A 238 22.46 -2.71 20.27
CA PHE A 238 22.01 -3.63 19.21
C PHE A 238 22.21 -5.11 19.59
N GLY A 239 22.79 -5.40 20.77
CA GLY A 239 23.00 -6.76 21.25
C GLY A 239 23.67 -7.61 20.18
N ASP A 240 23.06 -8.75 19.90
CA ASP A 240 23.52 -9.71 18.88
C ASP A 240 23.49 -9.13 17.44
N ASN A 241 22.69 -8.10 17.17
CA ASN A 241 22.64 -7.44 15.87
C ASN A 241 23.86 -6.55 15.60
N ALA A 242 24.64 -6.14 16.62
CA ALA A 242 25.82 -5.31 16.41
C ALA A 242 26.85 -5.99 15.50
N ALA A 243 27.05 -7.30 15.68
CA ALA A 243 27.94 -8.09 14.83
C ALA A 243 27.41 -8.22 13.40
N VAL A 244 26.09 -8.34 13.24
CA VAL A 244 25.43 -8.36 11.92
C VAL A 244 25.66 -7.05 11.17
N LEU A 245 25.41 -5.91 11.81
CA LEU A 245 25.60 -4.59 11.21
C LEU A 245 27.07 -4.35 10.80
N ALA A 246 28.02 -4.77 11.63
CA ALA A 246 29.43 -4.71 11.30
C ALA A 246 29.78 -5.59 10.08
N ALA A 247 29.23 -6.80 10.00
CA ALA A 247 29.44 -7.69 8.86
C ALA A 247 28.82 -7.14 7.56
N LEU A 248 27.65 -6.50 7.64
CA LEU A 248 27.04 -5.81 6.50
C LEU A 248 27.92 -4.66 6.00
N PHE A 249 28.46 -3.84 6.92
CA PHE A 249 29.39 -2.77 6.57
C PHE A 249 30.66 -3.32 5.88
N VAL A 250 31.24 -4.41 6.38
CA VAL A 250 32.41 -5.07 5.76
C VAL A 250 32.07 -5.61 4.35
N ARG A 251 30.84 -6.07 4.12
CA ARG A 251 30.35 -6.48 2.80
C ARG A 251 30.11 -5.30 1.85
N GLY A 252 30.23 -4.06 2.32
CA GLY A 252 30.01 -2.85 1.53
C GLY A 252 28.54 -2.44 1.43
N VAL A 253 27.67 -2.94 2.32
CA VAL A 253 26.28 -2.51 2.41
C VAL A 253 26.24 -1.10 2.99
N ALA A 254 25.52 -0.18 2.33
CA ALA A 254 25.22 1.12 2.88
C ALA A 254 24.25 0.96 4.06
N VAL A 255 24.72 1.23 5.28
CA VAL A 255 23.91 1.12 6.51
C VAL A 255 23.55 2.51 7.00
N GLU A 256 22.25 2.80 7.08
CA GLU A 256 21.69 4.03 7.64
C GLU A 256 20.94 3.70 8.93
N MET A 257 21.27 4.40 10.02
CA MET A 257 20.60 4.24 11.32
C MET A 257 20.19 5.62 11.82
N ARG A 258 18.89 5.87 12.00
CA ARG A 258 18.36 7.13 12.54
C ARG A 258 17.32 6.91 13.61
#